data_AF-Q2KBI6-F1
#
_entry.id   AF-Q2KBI6-F1
#
_cell.length_a   1.000
_cell.length_b   1.000
_cell.length_c   1.000
_cell.angle_alpha   90.00
_cell.angle_beta   90.00
_cell.angle_gamma   90.00
#
_symmetry.space_group_name_H-M   'P 1'
#
loop_
_entity.id
_entity.type
_entity.pdbx_description
1 polymer ?
#
loop_
_entity_poly.entity_id
_entity_poly.type
_entity_poly.pdbx_seq_one_letter_code
_entity_poly.pdbx_strand_id
1 'polypeptide(L)'
;MKPINLIAAASIALLASTSVGLAEECNAAGTVGTAGSASAGDTSASSVGTAGACRTDGGTTSSIGSGGSAATVDGNAQSKTHINDNGDKLKAQTKAQAVDKGTFSKSRTKTSTDGDTLQSTTRTMSHVPGEKPLKSTTTKKIILPEQ
;
A
#
# COMPACT_ATOMS: atom_id res chain seq x y z
N MET A 1 15.39 56.34 54.20
CA MET A 1 15.03 56.95 52.89
C MET A 1 15.30 55.92 51.81
N LYS A 2 14.32 55.67 50.93
CA LYS A 2 14.39 54.78 49.75
C LYS A 2 14.21 55.68 48.51
N PRO A 3 14.82 55.35 47.36
CA PRO A 3 14.09 54.66 46.27
C PRO A 3 14.94 53.53 45.61
N ILE A 4 14.44 52.34 45.22
CA ILE A 4 13.51 51.96 44.11
C ILE A 4 14.15 52.30 42.75
N ASN A 5 14.43 51.44 41.73
CA ASN A 5 13.92 50.17 41.15
C ASN A 5 15.11 49.54 40.32
N LEU A 6 15.16 48.30 39.79
CA LEU A 6 14.31 47.69 38.75
C LEU A 6 14.79 46.24 38.44
N ILE A 7 13.87 45.27 38.49
CA ILE A 7 13.62 44.12 37.58
C ILE A 7 14.79 43.31 36.99
N ALA A 8 14.80 41.98 37.23
CA ALA A 8 14.97 40.98 36.16
C ALA A 8 14.46 39.60 36.63
N ALA A 9 13.27 39.23 36.17
CA ALA A 9 12.78 37.86 36.19
C ALA A 9 13.59 37.04 35.17
N ALA A 10 14.27 35.99 35.61
CA ALA A 10 14.90 35.02 34.73
C ALA A 10 13.98 33.81 34.57
N SER A 11 13.06 33.90 33.61
CA SER A 11 12.28 32.77 33.10
C SER A 11 13.22 31.84 32.34
N ILE A 12 13.58 30.68 32.90
CA ILE A 12 14.29 29.63 32.16
C ILE A 12 13.26 28.95 31.26
N ALA A 13 13.16 29.40 30.01
CA ALA A 13 12.45 28.68 28.96
C ALA A 13 13.33 27.50 28.53
N LEU A 14 13.03 26.30 29.05
CA LEU A 14 13.53 25.06 28.47
C LEU A 14 12.83 24.88 27.11
N LEU A 15 13.54 25.23 26.03
CA LEU A 15 13.14 24.84 24.67
C LEU A 15 13.17 23.32 24.60
N ALA A 16 11.99 22.70 24.69
CA ALA A 16 11.79 21.35 24.22
C ALA A 16 12.13 21.36 22.72
N SER A 17 13.32 20.88 22.38
CA SER A 17 13.68 20.49 21.02
C SER A 17 12.88 19.25 20.65
N THR A 18 11.57 19.44 20.44
CA THR A 18 10.79 18.51 19.65
C THR A 18 11.37 18.62 18.25
N SER A 19 12.16 17.62 17.84
CA SER A 19 12.40 17.35 16.43
C SER A 19 11.05 17.04 15.80
N VAL A 20 10.31 18.08 15.42
CA VAL A 20 9.22 17.96 14.47
C VAL A 20 9.92 17.53 13.20
N GLY A 21 9.92 16.22 12.92
CA GLY A 21 10.39 15.70 11.65
C GLY A 21 9.53 16.34 10.57
N LEU A 22 10.04 17.42 9.96
CA LEU A 22 9.42 18.00 8.78
C LEU A 22 9.48 16.90 7.71
N ALA A 23 8.35 16.58 7.10
CA ALA A 23 8.35 15.73 5.92
C ALA A 23 9.25 16.41 4.88
N GLU A 24 10.29 15.71 4.42
CA GLU A 24 11.16 16.21 3.36
C GLU A 24 10.30 16.50 2.12
N GLU A 25 10.47 17.69 1.55
CA GLU A 25 9.65 18.11 0.42
C GLU A 25 10.07 17.32 -0.83
N CYS A 26 9.12 16.57 -1.38
CA CYS A 26 9.39 15.75 -2.56
C CYS A 26 9.39 16.64 -3.80
N ASN A 27 10.50 16.64 -4.55
CA ASN A 27 10.55 17.21 -5.89
C ASN A 27 9.54 16.53 -6.84
N ALA A 28 9.35 15.22 -6.67
CA ALA A 28 8.31 14.46 -7.33
C ALA A 28 7.80 13.36 -6.40
N ALA A 29 6.49 13.19 -6.32
CA ALA A 29 5.86 12.14 -5.53
C ALA A 29 4.70 11.50 -6.26
N GLY A 30 4.42 10.24 -5.93
CA GLY A 30 3.26 9.56 -6.46
C GLY A 30 2.86 8.36 -5.62
N THR A 31 1.58 8.00 -5.74
CA THR A 31 1.00 6.84 -5.09
C THR A 31 0.14 6.08 -6.08
N VAL A 32 0.32 4.77 -6.16
CA VAL A 32 -0.51 3.88 -6.97
C VAL A 32 -1.18 2.86 -6.06
N GLY A 33 -2.37 2.42 -6.44
CA GLY A 33 -2.99 1.28 -5.78
C GLY A 33 -4.15 0.71 -6.56
N THR A 34 -4.35 -0.60 -6.42
CA THR A 34 -5.52 -1.30 -6.93
C THR A 34 -6.01 -2.29 -5.88
N ALA A 35 -7.32 -2.48 -5.85
CA ALA A 35 -7.97 -3.51 -5.06
C ALA A 35 -8.97 -4.26 -5.93
N GLY A 36 -9.43 -5.40 -5.46
CA GLY A 36 -10.43 -6.18 -6.16
C GLY A 36 -10.91 -7.34 -5.33
N SER A 37 -12.19 -7.63 -5.47
CA SER A 37 -12.89 -8.74 -4.84
C SER A 37 -13.55 -9.64 -5.89
N ALA A 38 -13.75 -10.89 -5.51
CA ALA A 38 -14.56 -11.87 -6.21
C ALA A 38 -15.37 -12.65 -5.18
N SER A 39 -16.60 -12.99 -5.55
CA SER A 39 -17.48 -13.89 -4.80
C SER A 39 -18.20 -14.83 -5.76
N ALA A 40 -18.39 -16.08 -5.35
CA ALA A 40 -19.13 -17.10 -6.08
C ALA A 40 -19.62 -18.17 -5.09
N GLY A 41 -20.93 -18.43 -5.07
CA GLY A 41 -21.55 -19.26 -4.04
C GLY A 41 -21.12 -18.79 -2.64
N ASP A 42 -20.67 -19.73 -1.81
CA ASP A 42 -20.18 -19.48 -0.45
C ASP A 42 -18.69 -19.09 -0.37
N THR A 43 -18.03 -18.85 -1.51
CA THR A 43 -16.62 -18.45 -1.57
C THR A 43 -16.47 -16.95 -1.79
N SER A 44 -15.46 -16.35 -1.16
CA SER A 44 -15.06 -14.96 -1.41
C SER A 44 -13.54 -14.79 -1.33
N ALA A 45 -13.00 -13.87 -2.12
CA ALA A 45 -11.57 -13.52 -2.08
C ALA A 45 -11.35 -12.06 -2.48
N SER A 46 -10.52 -11.36 -1.72
CA SER A 46 -10.17 -9.95 -1.93
C SER A 46 -8.68 -9.72 -1.80
N SER A 47 -8.14 -8.78 -2.56
CA SER A 47 -6.76 -8.33 -2.41
C SER A 47 -6.61 -6.86 -2.78
N VAL A 48 -5.63 -6.21 -2.14
CA VAL A 48 -5.29 -4.81 -2.31
C VAL A 48 -3.77 -4.67 -2.30
N GLY A 49 -3.27 -3.67 -3.03
CA GLY A 49 -1.87 -3.31 -3.02
C GLY A 49 -1.70 -1.84 -3.35
N THR A 50 -0.76 -1.20 -2.66
CA THR A 50 -0.41 0.21 -2.79
C THR A 50 1.10 0.37 -2.79
N ALA A 51 1.61 1.32 -3.57
CA ALA A 51 2.99 1.76 -3.49
C ALA A 51 3.04 3.28 -3.54
N GLY A 52 4.04 3.84 -2.87
CA GLY A 52 4.34 5.27 -2.90
C GLY A 52 5.83 5.49 -3.14
N ALA A 53 6.17 6.58 -3.80
CA ALA A 53 7.54 7.03 -3.98
C ALA A 53 7.61 8.56 -3.81
N CYS A 54 8.71 9.02 -3.22
CA CYS A 54 9.05 10.42 -3.03
C CYS A 54 10.52 10.60 -3.44
N ARG A 55 10.75 11.46 -4.43
CA ARG A 55 12.08 11.85 -4.91
C ARG A 55 12.47 13.18 -4.30
N THR A 56 13.71 13.26 -3.83
CA THR A 56 14.34 14.42 -3.21
C THR A 56 15.72 14.61 -3.86
N ASP A 57 16.40 15.71 -3.54
CA ASP A 57 17.79 15.92 -3.99
C ASP A 57 18.76 14.88 -3.39
N GLY A 58 18.40 14.30 -2.24
CA GLY A 58 19.16 13.25 -1.55
C GLY A 58 18.89 11.83 -2.04
N GLY A 59 17.93 11.64 -2.96
CA GLY A 59 17.57 10.34 -3.53
C GLY A 59 16.07 10.02 -3.45
N THR A 60 15.73 8.75 -3.67
CA THR A 60 14.34 8.29 -3.73
C THR A 60 14.00 7.42 -2.53
N THR A 61 12.93 7.77 -1.82
CA THR A 61 12.32 6.91 -0.82
C THR A 61 11.08 6.24 -1.42
N SER A 62 10.87 4.96 -1.11
CA SER A 62 9.76 4.18 -1.64
C SER A 62 9.13 3.32 -0.56
N SER A 63 7.83 3.11 -0.65
CA SER A 63 7.06 2.27 0.25
C SER A 63 6.11 1.36 -0.53
N ILE A 64 5.84 0.18 0.01
CA ILE A 64 4.91 -0.77 -0.59
C ILE A 64 4.11 -1.50 0.49
N GLY A 65 2.82 -1.69 0.23
CA GLY A 65 1.91 -2.44 1.10
C GLY A 65 0.98 -3.31 0.26
N SER A 66 0.70 -4.52 0.73
CA SER A 66 -0.29 -5.38 0.07
C SER A 66 -0.88 -6.37 1.06
N GLY A 67 -2.13 -6.76 0.82
CA GLY A 67 -2.88 -7.64 1.71
C GLY A 67 -4.06 -8.26 0.99
N GLY A 68 -4.58 -9.34 1.56
CA GLY A 68 -5.69 -10.07 0.98
C GLY A 68 -6.33 -11.02 1.98
N SER A 69 -7.56 -11.40 1.68
CA SER A 69 -8.40 -12.22 2.53
C SER A 69 -9.22 -13.15 1.65
N ALA A 70 -9.44 -14.38 2.13
CA ALA A 70 -10.30 -15.35 1.48
C ALA A 70 -11.16 -16.05 2.53
N ALA A 71 -12.39 -16.40 2.17
CA ALA A 71 -13.31 -17.12 3.04
C ALA A 71 -14.17 -18.10 2.23
N THR A 72 -14.54 -19.19 2.89
CA THR A 72 -15.45 -20.22 2.40
C THR A 72 -16.09 -20.94 3.58
N VAL A 73 -17.28 -21.51 3.39
CA VAL A 73 -18.01 -22.24 4.44
C VAL A 73 -17.41 -23.64 4.62
N ASP A 74 -17.38 -24.46 3.57
CA ASP A 74 -16.94 -25.87 3.63
C ASP A 74 -15.65 -26.16 2.85
N GLY A 75 -15.07 -25.14 2.21
CA GLY A 75 -13.96 -25.29 1.28
C GLY A 75 -12.57 -25.00 1.85
N ASN A 76 -11.60 -24.77 0.95
CA ASN A 76 -10.27 -24.28 1.30
C ASN A 76 -10.14 -22.78 0.99
N ALA A 77 -9.79 -21.98 2.00
CA ALA A 77 -9.41 -20.59 1.85
C ALA A 77 -7.92 -20.40 2.15
N GLN A 78 -7.26 -19.59 1.33
CA GLN A 78 -5.87 -19.20 1.54
C GLN A 78 -5.66 -17.74 1.12
N SER A 79 -4.82 -17.04 1.88
CA SER A 79 -4.27 -15.75 1.50
C SER A 79 -2.77 -15.77 1.71
N LYS A 80 -2.03 -15.29 0.71
CA LYS A 80 -0.57 -15.22 0.74
C LYS A 80 -0.13 -13.88 0.18
N THR A 81 0.65 -13.16 0.98
CA THR A 81 1.34 -11.94 0.56
C THR A 81 2.83 -12.20 0.56
N HIS A 82 3.49 -11.78 -0.50
CA HIS A 82 4.94 -11.79 -0.59
C HIS A 82 5.44 -10.41 -0.99
N ILE A 83 6.36 -9.88 -0.19
CA ILE A 83 7.03 -8.60 -0.45
C ILE A 83 8.50 -8.91 -0.68
N ASN A 84 9.05 -8.36 -1.75
CA ASN A 84 10.45 -8.51 -2.12
C ASN A 84 11.04 -7.13 -2.38
N ASP A 85 12.15 -6.85 -1.71
CA ASP A 85 13.06 -5.77 -2.02
C ASP A 85 14.26 -6.34 -2.77
N ASN A 86 14.59 -5.77 -3.92
CA ASN A 86 15.72 -6.17 -4.76
C ASN A 86 16.76 -5.06 -4.93
N GLY A 87 16.82 -4.11 -3.98
CA GLY A 87 17.66 -2.91 -4.03
C GLY A 87 17.01 -1.80 -4.84
N ASP A 88 16.82 -2.04 -6.14
CA ASP A 88 16.32 -1.01 -7.06
C ASP A 88 14.79 -1.03 -7.24
N LYS A 89 14.11 -2.05 -6.66
CA LYS A 89 12.69 -2.28 -6.92
C LYS A 89 11.99 -2.97 -5.78
N LEU A 90 10.94 -2.32 -5.28
CA LEU A 90 9.98 -2.90 -4.37
C LEU A 90 8.88 -3.62 -5.16
N LYS A 91 8.58 -4.86 -4.75
CA LYS A 91 7.51 -5.68 -5.36
C LYS A 91 6.68 -6.32 -4.27
N ALA A 92 5.36 -6.20 -4.40
CA ALA A 92 4.40 -6.91 -3.58
C ALA A 92 3.50 -7.76 -4.46
N GLN A 93 3.29 -9.01 -4.07
CA GLN A 93 2.37 -9.93 -4.72
C GLN A 93 1.47 -10.55 -3.67
N THR A 94 0.18 -10.25 -3.76
CA THR A 94 -0.83 -10.86 -2.92
C THR A 94 -1.76 -11.73 -3.74
N LYS A 95 -2.06 -12.91 -3.21
CA LYS A 95 -3.02 -13.86 -3.78
C LYS A 95 -3.95 -14.33 -2.66
N ALA A 96 -5.23 -14.03 -2.82
CA ALA A 96 -6.33 -14.59 -2.05
C ALA A 96 -7.13 -15.56 -2.92
N GLN A 97 -7.48 -16.72 -2.36
CA GLN A 97 -8.23 -17.76 -3.06
C GLN A 97 -9.10 -18.53 -2.08
N ALA A 98 -10.38 -18.68 -2.42
CA ALA A 98 -11.32 -19.59 -1.79
C ALA A 98 -11.85 -20.57 -2.84
N VAL A 99 -11.92 -21.85 -2.51
CA VAL A 99 -12.41 -22.92 -3.39
C VAL A 99 -13.30 -23.86 -2.60
N ASP A 100 -14.47 -24.18 -3.14
CA ASP A 100 -15.37 -25.20 -2.61
C ASP A 100 -16.04 -25.98 -3.76
N LYS A 101 -15.81 -27.30 -3.79
CA LYS A 101 -16.45 -28.25 -4.76
C LYS A 101 -16.51 -27.77 -6.22
N GLY A 102 -15.47 -27.06 -6.68
CA GLY A 102 -15.38 -26.51 -8.04
C GLY A 102 -15.79 -25.05 -8.16
N THR A 103 -16.61 -24.52 -7.25
CA THR A 103 -16.84 -23.08 -7.09
C THR A 103 -15.58 -22.41 -6.55
N PHE A 104 -15.19 -21.26 -7.10
CA PHE A 104 -14.05 -20.51 -6.54
C PHE A 104 -14.17 -19.01 -6.70
N SER A 105 -13.52 -18.33 -5.75
CA SER A 105 -13.24 -16.90 -5.79
C SER A 105 -11.75 -16.67 -5.65
N LYS A 106 -11.19 -15.85 -6.53
CA LYS A 106 -9.75 -15.53 -6.56
C LYS A 106 -9.57 -14.03 -6.69
N SER A 107 -8.64 -13.47 -5.94
CA SER A 107 -8.16 -12.12 -6.13
C SER A 107 -6.64 -12.10 -6.05
N ARG A 108 -5.99 -11.47 -7.02
CA ARG A 108 -4.53 -11.35 -7.08
C ARG A 108 -4.13 -9.92 -7.38
N THR A 109 -3.44 -9.29 -6.46
CA THR A 109 -2.82 -7.96 -6.65
C THR A 109 -1.32 -8.09 -6.80
N LYS A 110 -0.77 -7.38 -7.77
CA LYS A 110 0.66 -7.17 -7.95
C LYS A 110 0.93 -5.68 -7.96
N THR A 111 1.80 -5.23 -7.08
CA THR A 111 2.19 -3.83 -6.97
C THR A 111 3.70 -3.75 -7.03
N SER A 112 4.24 -2.72 -7.66
CA SER A 112 5.68 -2.49 -7.69
C SER A 112 6.01 -1.03 -7.87
N THR A 113 7.18 -0.64 -7.37
CA THR A 113 7.81 0.64 -7.68
C THR A 113 9.32 0.49 -7.77
N ASP A 114 9.93 1.21 -8.70
CA ASP A 114 11.38 1.43 -8.81
C ASP A 114 11.75 2.89 -8.48
N GLY A 115 10.88 3.60 -7.77
CA GLY A 115 11.04 5.03 -7.47
C GLY A 115 10.48 5.95 -8.55
N ASP A 116 10.54 5.54 -9.82
CA ASP A 116 10.16 6.39 -10.96
C ASP A 116 8.82 5.96 -11.54
N THR A 117 8.64 4.65 -11.66
CA THR A 117 7.40 4.05 -12.11
C THR A 117 6.71 3.39 -10.92
N LEU A 118 5.43 3.69 -10.74
CA LEU A 118 4.56 3.01 -9.81
C LEU A 118 3.49 2.25 -10.59
N GLN A 119 3.37 0.95 -10.32
CA GLN A 119 2.36 0.12 -10.98
C GLN A 119 1.62 -0.74 -9.96
N SER A 120 0.30 -0.85 -10.13
CA SER A 120 -0.53 -1.81 -9.41
C SER A 120 -1.54 -2.46 -10.35
N THR A 121 -1.67 -3.78 -10.27
CA THR A 121 -2.61 -4.56 -11.06
C THR A 121 -3.34 -5.54 -10.16
N THR A 122 -4.66 -5.49 -10.14
CA THR A 122 -5.51 -6.49 -9.48
C THR A 122 -6.29 -7.29 -10.50
N ARG A 123 -6.31 -8.61 -10.35
CA ARG A 123 -7.10 -9.54 -11.16
C ARG A 123 -8.00 -10.34 -10.25
N THR A 124 -9.30 -10.35 -10.55
CA THR A 124 -10.30 -11.11 -9.81
C THR A 124 -10.94 -12.15 -10.71
N MET A 125 -11.33 -13.29 -10.14
CA MET A 125 -12.06 -14.33 -10.84
C MET A 125 -13.10 -14.97 -9.92
N SER A 126 -14.33 -15.08 -10.41
CA SER A 126 -15.43 -15.83 -9.80
C SER A 126 -15.82 -16.97 -10.73
N HIS A 127 -16.14 -18.14 -10.19
CA HIS A 127 -16.56 -19.29 -10.99
C HIS A 127 -17.49 -20.19 -10.18
N VAL A 128 -18.55 -20.66 -10.86
CA VAL A 128 -19.41 -21.77 -10.42
C VAL A 128 -19.33 -22.90 -11.45
N PRO A 129 -19.49 -24.18 -11.05
CA PRO A 129 -19.47 -25.31 -11.98
C PRO A 129 -20.48 -25.15 -13.12
N GLY A 130 -20.08 -25.53 -14.34
CA GLY A 130 -20.92 -25.43 -15.54
C GLY A 130 -20.78 -24.12 -16.32
N GLU A 131 -20.14 -23.09 -15.75
CA GLU A 131 -19.97 -21.78 -16.39
C GLU A 131 -18.50 -21.41 -16.61
N LYS A 132 -18.24 -20.53 -17.58
CA LYS A 132 -16.90 -19.96 -17.73
C LYS A 132 -16.61 -18.98 -16.59
N PRO A 133 -15.39 -18.98 -16.00
CA PRO A 133 -15.04 -18.01 -14.97
C PRO A 133 -15.21 -16.56 -15.42
N LEU A 134 -15.88 -15.74 -14.60
CA LEU A 134 -15.97 -14.30 -14.78
C LEU A 134 -14.71 -13.64 -14.26
N LYS A 135 -14.03 -12.86 -15.09
CA LYS A 135 -12.75 -12.23 -14.79
C LYS A 135 -12.86 -10.72 -14.88
N SER A 136 -12.29 -10.02 -13.90
CA SER A 136 -12.05 -8.58 -13.98
C SER A 136 -10.57 -8.27 -13.77
N THR A 137 -10.09 -7.19 -14.38
CA THR A 137 -8.71 -6.73 -14.23
C THR A 137 -8.69 -5.21 -14.15
N THR A 138 -8.08 -4.69 -13.09
CA THR A 138 -7.86 -3.27 -12.88
C THR A 138 -6.36 -3.01 -12.83
N THR A 139 -5.89 -2.08 -13.64
CA THR A 139 -4.48 -1.70 -13.71
C THR A 139 -4.38 -0.20 -13.52
N LYS A 140 -3.46 0.23 -12.67
CA LYS A 140 -3.01 1.62 -12.58
C LYS A 140 -1.51 1.66 -12.74
N LYS A 141 -1.02 2.63 -13.51
CA LYS A 141 0.39 2.92 -13.70
C LYS A 141 0.57 4.43 -13.64
N ILE A 142 1.57 4.87 -12.91
CA ILE A 142 1.99 6.26 -12.81
C ILE A 142 3.50 6.27 -13.11
N ILE A 143 3.93 7.27 -13.88
CA ILE A 143 5.33 7.57 -14.13
C ILE A 143 5.53 8.96 -13.52
N LEU A 144 6.48 9.09 -12.60
CA LEU A 144 6.83 10.38 -12.03
C LEU A 144 7.52 11.25 -13.10
N PRO A 145 7.30 12.57 -13.08
CA PRO A 145 7.98 13.47 -14.01
C PRO A 145 9.50 13.39 -13.82
N GLU A 146 10.22 13.44 -14.94
CA GLU A 146 11.67 13.71 -14.92
C GLU A 146 11.91 15.16 -14.51
N GLN A 147 13.05 15.41 -13.85
CA GLN A 147 13.47 16.77 -13.47
C GLN A 147 14.11 17.49 -14.64
#